data_AF-A0A3A8TYT5-F1
#
_entry.id   AF-A0A3A8TYT5-F1
#
_cell.length_a   1.000
_cell.length_b   1.000
_cell.length_c   1.000
_cell.angle_alpha   90.00
_cell.angle_beta   90.00
_cell.angle_gamma   90.00
#
_symmetry.space_group_name_H-M   'P 1'
#
loop_
_entity.id
_entity.type
_entity.pdbx_description
1 polymer ?
#
loop_
_entity_poly.entity_id
_entity_poly.type
_entity_poly.pdbx_seq_one_letter_code
_entity_poly.pdbx_strand_id
1 'polypeptide(L)'
;MHFIEKERRFMDMMNQTSEEIRNPRLIEAMRAMLRHDNAKTRGHMAEELMASRLLAPVQRQTILTEREGPSTRVRFEDIQNSEGDKYYLAFTDIEEYNKWNEDGTHDQALIMTMEDFGNILIRNINDLKGFVINPFGENISISKSLLLSLLKQKEAREHASLEN
;
A
#
# COMPACT_ATOMS: atom_id res chain seq x y z
N MET A 1 9.21 -5.52 -25.37
CA MET A 1 10.19 -5.50 -24.26
C MET A 1 9.62 -4.96 -22.94
N HIS A 2 8.43 -4.35 -22.89
CA HIS A 2 7.89 -3.69 -21.69
C HIS A 2 7.26 -4.62 -20.62
N PHE A 3 7.14 -5.92 -20.89
CA PHE A 3 6.45 -6.89 -20.00
C PHE A 3 7.40 -7.55 -18.99
N ILE A 4 8.65 -7.82 -19.38
CA ILE A 4 9.64 -8.52 -18.54
C ILE A 4 10.13 -7.63 -17.39
N GLU A 5 10.14 -6.31 -17.58
CA GLU A 5 10.61 -5.34 -16.59
C GLU A 5 9.65 -5.22 -15.39
N LYS A 6 8.34 -5.35 -15.64
CA LYS A 6 7.33 -5.37 -14.56
C LYS A 6 7.42 -6.61 -13.69
N GLU A 7 7.70 -7.76 -14.29
CA GLU A 7 7.80 -9.04 -13.56
C GLU A 7 9.09 -9.12 -12.73
N ARG A 8 10.21 -8.59 -13.26
CA ARG A 8 11.44 -8.41 -12.47
C ARG A 8 11.22 -7.49 -11.29
N ARG A 9 10.58 -6.32 -11.49
CA ARG A 9 10.29 -5.39 -10.38
C ARG A 9 9.43 -6.05 -9.31
N PHE A 10 8.48 -6.90 -9.69
CA PHE A 10 7.66 -7.67 -8.75
C PHE A 10 8.49 -8.70 -7.96
N MET A 11 9.44 -9.38 -8.61
CA MET A 11 10.35 -10.32 -7.94
C MET A 11 11.38 -9.62 -7.04
N ASP A 12 11.93 -8.48 -7.46
CA ASP A 12 12.83 -7.66 -6.64
C ASP A 12 12.12 -7.10 -5.39
N MET A 13 10.85 -6.71 -5.53
CA MET A 13 10.00 -6.22 -4.44
C MET A 13 9.63 -7.32 -3.42
N MET A 14 9.66 -8.60 -3.83
CA MET A 14 9.50 -9.76 -2.94
C MET A 14 10.80 -10.20 -2.25
N ASN A 15 11.96 -9.76 -2.74
CA ASN A 15 13.27 -10.12 -2.19
C ASN A 15 13.88 -9.00 -1.34
N GLN A 16 13.22 -7.85 -1.22
CA GLN A 16 13.57 -6.83 -0.25
C GLN A 16 13.05 -7.25 1.13
N THR A 17 13.98 -7.36 2.08
CA THR A 17 13.67 -7.69 3.47
C THR A 17 12.76 -6.59 4.05
N SER A 18 11.50 -6.93 4.31
CA SER A 18 10.49 -6.05 4.91
C SER A 18 10.93 -5.48 6.28
N GLU A 19 11.92 -6.12 6.91
CA GLU A 19 12.53 -5.73 8.19
C GLU A 19 13.19 -4.34 8.20
N GLU A 20 13.61 -3.78 7.06
CA GLU A 20 14.26 -2.46 7.02
C GLU A 20 13.30 -1.29 6.75
N ILE A 21 12.03 -1.57 6.43
CA ILE A 21 11.05 -0.51 6.17
C ILE A 21 10.54 0.08 7.47
N ARG A 22 10.80 1.37 7.66
CA ARG A 22 10.25 2.20 8.74
C ARG A 22 9.91 3.58 8.17
N ASN A 23 8.68 4.04 8.39
CA ASN A 23 8.22 5.37 7.95
C ASN A 23 7.92 6.29 9.15
N PRO A 24 8.94 6.71 9.92
CA PRO A 24 8.73 7.55 11.11
C PRO A 24 8.06 8.89 10.75
N ARG A 25 8.42 9.48 9.61
CA ARG A 25 7.82 10.74 9.14
C ARG A 25 6.34 10.63 8.85
N LEU A 26 5.91 9.51 8.26
CA LEU A 26 4.50 9.25 8.02
C LEU A 26 3.73 9.11 9.34
N ILE A 27 4.26 8.35 10.31
CA ILE A 27 3.66 8.20 11.64
C ILE A 27 3.54 9.57 12.33
N GLU A 28 4.58 10.41 12.25
CA GLU A 28 4.52 11.77 12.78
C GLU A 28 3.43 12.61 12.11
N ALA A 29 3.33 12.55 10.77
CA ALA A 29 2.33 13.30 10.02
C ALA A 29 0.90 12.80 10.31
N MET A 30 0.70 11.49 10.45
CA MET A 30 -0.55 10.86 10.88
C MET A 30 -0.95 11.34 12.28
N ARG A 31 -0.03 11.31 13.25
CA ARG A 31 -0.27 11.80 14.61
C ARG A 31 -0.57 13.31 14.62
N ALA A 32 0.10 14.08 13.78
CA ALA A 32 -0.17 15.50 13.63
C ALA A 32 -1.58 15.76 13.07
N MET A 33 -2.02 14.98 12.08
CA MET A 33 -3.37 15.04 11.52
C MET A 33 -4.44 14.63 12.53
N LEU A 34 -4.21 13.54 13.29
CA LEU A 34 -5.11 13.09 14.37
C LEU A 34 -5.25 14.14 15.48
N ARG A 35 -4.17 14.87 15.81
CA ARG A 35 -4.21 15.96 16.79
C ARG A 35 -4.81 17.25 16.24
N HIS A 36 -4.49 17.58 15.00
CA HIS A 36 -4.90 18.81 14.34
C HIS A 36 -5.42 18.47 12.94
N ASP A 37 -6.72 18.26 12.82
CA ASP A 37 -7.35 17.97 11.54
C ASP A 37 -7.53 19.27 10.72
N ASN A 38 -6.51 19.64 9.92
CA ASN A 38 -6.54 20.82 9.08
C ASN A 38 -5.89 20.57 7.72
N ALA A 39 -6.09 21.50 6.77
CA ALA A 39 -5.57 21.34 5.41
C ALA A 39 -4.04 21.18 5.35
N LYS A 40 -3.30 21.81 6.27
CA LYS A 40 -1.83 21.73 6.32
C LYS A 40 -1.35 20.36 6.79
N THR A 41 -1.92 19.83 7.86
CA THR A 41 -1.56 18.50 8.39
C THR A 41 -2.00 17.38 7.46
N ARG A 42 -3.19 17.49 6.85
CA ARG A 42 -3.64 16.55 5.81
C ARG A 42 -2.73 16.58 4.58
N GLY A 43 -2.33 17.77 4.14
CA GLY A 43 -1.36 17.93 3.04
C GLY A 43 -0.01 17.30 3.35
N HIS A 44 0.53 17.59 4.54
CA HIS A 44 1.80 17.02 4.99
C HIS A 44 1.74 15.48 5.13
N MET A 45 0.65 14.95 5.69
CA MET A 45 0.42 13.50 5.79
C MET A 45 0.33 12.86 4.42
N ALA A 46 -0.36 13.48 3.47
CA ALA A 46 -0.40 13.02 2.09
C ALA A 46 0.98 13.04 1.42
N GLU A 47 1.76 14.09 1.61
CA GLU A 47 3.11 14.20 1.03
C GLU A 47 4.06 13.14 1.58
N GLU A 48 4.09 12.98 2.90
CA GLU A 48 4.89 11.94 3.56
C GLU A 48 4.40 10.54 3.15
N LEU A 49 3.09 10.34 3.04
CA LEU A 49 2.50 9.07 2.59
C LEU A 49 2.94 8.73 1.17
N MET A 50 2.95 9.70 0.27
CA MET A 50 3.38 9.56 -1.13
C MET A 50 4.88 9.30 -1.28
N ALA A 51 5.70 9.83 -0.38
CA ALA A 51 7.14 9.56 -0.33
C ALA A 51 7.49 8.27 0.44
N SER A 52 6.54 7.75 1.22
CA SER A 52 6.72 6.57 2.06
C SER A 52 6.48 5.27 1.31
N ARG A 53 7.06 4.19 1.85
CA ARG A 53 6.91 2.82 1.33
C ARG A 53 6.21 1.98 2.38
N LEU A 54 5.06 1.43 2.08
CA LEU A 54 4.28 0.63 3.03
C LEU A 54 4.48 -0.86 2.79
N LEU A 55 4.32 -1.65 3.82
CA LEU A 55 4.31 -3.10 3.76
C LEU A 55 2.88 -3.59 3.55
N ALA A 56 2.62 -4.25 2.42
CA ALA A 56 1.35 -4.90 2.16
C ALA A 56 1.48 -6.41 2.41
N PRO A 57 0.75 -6.99 3.38
CA PRO A 57 0.72 -8.44 3.58
C PRO A 57 0.17 -9.13 2.33
N VAL A 58 0.90 -10.15 1.87
CA VAL A 58 0.48 -10.93 0.73
C VAL A 58 0.64 -12.42 0.97
N GLN A 59 -0.26 -13.19 0.36
CA GLN A 59 -0.19 -14.64 0.32
C GLN A 59 0.22 -15.10 -1.08
N ARG A 60 1.25 -15.96 -1.14
CA ARG A 60 1.57 -16.70 -2.37
C ARG A 60 0.55 -17.82 -2.53
N GLN A 61 -0.24 -17.74 -3.58
CA GLN A 61 -1.12 -18.81 -3.98
C GLN A 61 -0.56 -19.47 -5.25
N THR A 62 -0.05 -20.69 -5.11
CA THR A 62 0.32 -21.51 -6.26
C THR A 62 -0.96 -22.06 -6.87
N ILE A 63 -1.35 -21.53 -8.03
CA ILE A 63 -2.50 -22.03 -8.78
C ILE A 63 -1.97 -23.02 -9.79
N LEU A 64 -2.30 -24.30 -9.60
CA LEU A 64 -2.08 -25.32 -10.61
C LEU A 64 -3.20 -25.18 -11.64
N THR A 65 -2.88 -24.62 -12.79
CA THR A 65 -3.80 -24.64 -13.92
C THR A 65 -3.45 -25.82 -14.82
N GLU A 66 -4.43 -26.65 -15.17
CA GLU A 66 -4.22 -27.85 -16.01
C GLU A 66 -3.70 -27.52 -17.42
N ARG A 67 -3.78 -26.24 -17.84
CA ARG A 67 -3.41 -25.79 -19.20
C ARG A 67 -2.14 -24.96 -19.28
N GLU A 68 -1.76 -24.22 -18.23
CA GLU A 68 -0.62 -23.27 -18.27
C GLU A 68 0.47 -23.58 -17.22
N GLY A 69 0.35 -24.68 -16.47
CA GLY A 69 1.31 -25.06 -15.45
C GLY A 69 1.15 -24.30 -14.14
N PRO A 70 2.08 -24.48 -13.17
CA PRO A 70 2.03 -23.79 -11.89
C PRO A 70 2.22 -22.29 -12.09
N SER A 71 1.15 -21.53 -11.87
CA SER A 71 1.16 -20.07 -11.87
C SER A 71 1.19 -19.57 -10.43
N THR A 72 2.23 -18.85 -10.04
CA THR A 72 2.29 -18.21 -8.73
C THR A 72 1.50 -16.89 -8.78
N ARG A 73 0.33 -16.85 -8.15
CA ARG A 73 -0.45 -15.63 -7.99
C ARG A 73 -0.25 -15.09 -6.59
N VAL A 74 -0.01 -13.79 -6.49
CA VAL A 74 0.07 -13.09 -5.19
C VAL A 74 -1.31 -12.54 -4.87
N ARG A 75 -1.83 -12.86 -3.68
CA ARG A 75 -3.10 -12.36 -3.16
C ARG A 75 -2.80 -11.39 -2.03
N PHE A 76 -3.29 -10.16 -2.15
CA PHE A 76 -3.21 -9.17 -1.08
C PHE A 76 -4.25 -9.48 -0.02
N GLU A 77 -3.88 -9.27 1.24
CA GLU A 77 -4.82 -9.41 2.36
C GLU A 77 -5.69 -8.16 2.49
N ASP A 78 -6.99 -8.39 2.50
CA ASP A 78 -8.03 -7.37 2.66
C ASP A 78 -8.85 -7.63 3.93
N ILE A 79 -9.21 -6.54 4.62
CA ILE A 79 -10.14 -6.55 5.75
C ILE A 79 -11.47 -5.95 5.32
N GLN A 80 -12.54 -6.46 5.92
CA GLN A 80 -13.88 -5.92 5.73
C GLN A 80 -14.27 -5.09 6.95
N ASN A 81 -14.75 -3.86 6.74
CA ASN A 81 -15.31 -3.06 7.82
C ASN A 81 -16.74 -3.54 8.17
N SER A 82 -17.34 -2.98 9.22
CA SER A 82 -18.72 -3.31 9.63
C SER A 82 -19.79 -2.99 8.59
N GLU A 83 -19.49 -2.11 7.63
CA GLU A 83 -20.38 -1.72 6.53
C GLU A 83 -20.29 -2.68 5.33
N GLY A 84 -19.35 -3.63 5.35
CA GLY A 84 -19.11 -4.57 4.28
C GLY A 84 -18.07 -4.11 3.26
N ASP A 85 -17.46 -2.95 3.45
CA ASP A 85 -16.45 -2.38 2.57
C ASP A 85 -15.08 -3.03 2.78
N LYS A 86 -14.41 -3.34 1.68
CA LYS A 86 -13.10 -4.00 1.68
C LYS A 86 -11.96 -3.00 1.59
N TYR A 87 -10.96 -3.19 2.43
CA TYR A 87 -9.75 -2.38 2.49
C TYR A 87 -8.52 -3.26 2.53
N TYR A 88 -7.51 -2.94 1.71
CA TYR A 88 -6.22 -3.62 1.84
C TYR A 88 -5.51 -3.24 3.12
N LEU A 89 -4.69 -4.13 3.62
CA LEU A 89 -3.82 -3.85 4.74
C LEU A 89 -2.52 -3.20 4.26
N ALA A 90 -2.06 -2.21 5.00
CA ALA A 90 -0.77 -1.58 4.80
C ALA A 90 -0.13 -1.30 6.18
N PHE A 91 1.18 -1.49 6.28
CA PHE A 91 1.91 -1.25 7.50
C PHE A 91 3.04 -0.27 7.25
N THR A 92 3.27 0.63 8.19
CA THR A 92 4.39 1.58 8.12
C THR A 92 5.73 0.95 8.44
N ASP A 93 5.71 -0.21 9.09
CA ASP A 93 6.88 -0.91 9.59
C ASP A 93 6.57 -2.39 9.88
N ILE A 94 7.65 -3.16 10.06
CA ILE A 94 7.58 -4.60 10.36
C ILE A 94 6.99 -4.88 11.75
N GLU A 95 7.05 -3.94 12.70
CA GLU A 95 6.54 -4.15 14.05
C GLU A 95 5.01 -4.18 14.04
N GLU A 96 4.38 -3.23 13.32
CA GLU A 96 2.94 -3.22 13.08
C GLU A 96 2.48 -4.42 12.25
N TYR A 97 3.29 -4.84 11.27
CA TYR A 97 3.05 -6.06 10.51
C TYR A 97 3.04 -7.30 11.42
N ASN A 98 4.04 -7.44 12.29
CA ASN A 98 4.18 -8.57 13.20
C ASN A 98 3.06 -8.63 14.25
N LYS A 99 2.54 -7.47 14.68
CA LYS A 99 1.36 -7.42 15.57
C LYS A 99 0.11 -8.00 14.91
N TRP A 100 -0.08 -7.73 13.61
CA TRP A 100 -1.19 -8.32 12.86
C TRP A 100 -0.93 -9.80 12.54
N ASN A 101 0.30 -10.15 12.18
CA ASN A 101 0.73 -11.51 11.91
C ASN A 101 1.21 -12.23 13.19
N GLU A 102 0.47 -12.10 14.30
CA GLU A 102 0.83 -12.74 15.58
C GLU A 102 0.89 -14.27 15.43
N ASP A 103 0.01 -14.84 14.60
CA ASP A 103 -0.01 -16.27 14.27
C ASP A 103 1.17 -16.74 13.39
N GLY A 104 1.99 -15.81 12.86
CA GLY A 104 3.13 -16.15 12.01
C GLY A 104 2.76 -16.83 10.69
N THR A 105 1.51 -16.71 10.24
CA THR A 105 0.99 -17.39 9.03
C THR A 105 1.32 -16.65 7.74
N HIS A 106 1.68 -15.37 7.83
CA HIS A 106 2.04 -14.50 6.73
C HIS A 106 3.53 -14.16 6.77
N ASP A 107 4.40 -14.97 6.15
CA ASP A 107 5.83 -14.68 6.07
C ASP A 107 6.21 -13.69 4.95
N GLN A 108 5.24 -13.07 4.28
CA GLN A 108 5.49 -12.25 3.09
C GLN A 108 4.76 -10.92 3.12
N ALA A 109 5.55 -9.87 3.11
CA ALA A 109 5.10 -8.51 2.86
C ALA A 109 5.74 -7.98 1.58
N LEU A 110 4.95 -7.30 0.76
CA LEU A 110 5.44 -6.54 -0.38
C LEU A 110 5.66 -5.08 0.03
N ILE A 111 6.82 -4.53 -0.33
CA ILE A 111 7.12 -3.12 -0.14
C ILE A 111 6.47 -2.34 -1.29
N MET A 112 5.39 -1.64 -1.02
CA MET A 112 4.59 -0.95 -2.03
C MET A 112 4.62 0.56 -1.82
N THR A 113 4.75 1.30 -2.90
CA THR A 113 4.53 2.75 -2.88
C THR A 113 3.06 3.07 -3.13
N MET A 114 2.68 4.30 -2.84
CA MET A 114 1.33 4.81 -3.12
C MET A 114 0.94 4.72 -4.60
N GLU A 115 1.91 4.86 -5.50
CA GLU A 115 1.73 4.69 -6.93
C GLU A 115 1.41 3.23 -7.29
N ASP A 116 2.03 2.27 -6.61
CA ASP A 116 1.73 0.86 -6.79
C ASP A 116 0.32 0.53 -6.28
N PHE A 117 -0.07 1.05 -5.11
CA PHE A 117 -1.45 0.92 -4.60
C PHE A 117 -2.45 1.52 -5.58
N GLY A 118 -2.17 2.72 -6.11
CA GLY A 118 -3.01 3.37 -7.11
C GLY A 118 -3.16 2.51 -8.36
N ASN A 119 -2.04 2.00 -8.90
CA ASN A 119 -2.04 1.12 -10.06
C ASN A 119 -2.82 -0.18 -9.82
N ILE A 120 -2.70 -0.79 -8.64
CA ILE A 120 -3.47 -1.99 -8.27
C ILE A 120 -4.95 -1.66 -8.17
N LEU A 121 -5.32 -0.57 -7.48
CA LEU A 121 -6.72 -0.16 -7.34
C LEU A 121 -7.35 0.25 -8.68
N ILE A 122 -6.57 0.75 -9.63
CA ILE A 122 -7.03 1.03 -11.00
C ILE A 122 -7.21 -0.28 -11.77
N ARG A 123 -6.30 -1.24 -11.62
CA ARG A 123 -6.33 -2.54 -12.31
C ARG A 123 -7.38 -3.50 -11.75
N ASN A 124 -7.60 -3.48 -10.44
CA ASN A 124 -8.64 -4.26 -9.78
C ASN A 124 -9.97 -3.54 -9.91
N ILE A 125 -10.88 -4.16 -10.67
CA ILE A 125 -12.29 -3.73 -10.84
C ILE A 125 -13.13 -4.05 -9.58
N ASN A 126 -12.55 -4.72 -8.58
CA ASN A 126 -13.27 -5.15 -7.38
C ASN A 126 -13.69 -3.99 -6.44
N ASP A 127 -14.69 -4.28 -5.61
CA ASP A 127 -15.31 -3.49 -4.51
C ASP A 127 -14.36 -2.96 -3.41
N LEU A 128 -13.06 -2.84 -3.67
CA LEU A 128 -12.12 -2.24 -2.74
C LEU A 128 -12.35 -0.73 -2.63
N LYS A 129 -12.66 -0.29 -1.40
CA LYS A 129 -12.83 1.13 -1.07
C LYS A 129 -11.51 1.83 -0.79
N GLY A 130 -10.44 1.09 -0.50
CA GLY A 130 -9.14 1.68 -0.21
C GLY A 130 -8.21 0.72 0.54
N PHE A 131 -7.42 1.26 1.45
CA PHE A 131 -6.53 0.50 2.32
C PHE A 131 -6.49 1.12 3.72
N VAL A 132 -6.13 0.32 4.71
CA VAL A 132 -6.01 0.68 6.12
C VAL A 132 -4.56 0.55 6.52
N ILE A 133 -4.01 1.63 7.05
CA ILE A 133 -2.65 1.70 7.55
C ILE A 133 -2.65 1.43 9.06
N ASN A 134 -1.81 0.51 9.51
CA ASN A 134 -1.61 0.16 10.93
C ASN A 134 -2.94 -0.11 11.67
N PRO A 135 -3.72 -1.13 11.28
CA PRO A 135 -5.02 -1.41 11.92
C PRO A 135 -4.93 -1.64 13.44
N PHE A 136 -3.78 -2.09 13.96
CA PHE A 136 -3.53 -2.30 15.40
C PHE A 136 -2.86 -1.11 16.08
N GLY A 137 -2.35 -0.14 15.32
CA GLY A 137 -1.66 1.05 15.80
C GLY A 137 -2.50 2.31 15.60
N GLU A 138 -2.05 3.19 14.70
CA GLU A 138 -2.73 4.46 14.41
C GLU A 138 -4.09 4.31 13.68
N ASN A 139 -4.37 3.14 13.10
CA ASN A 139 -5.60 2.76 12.38
C ASN A 139 -6.16 3.87 11.46
N ILE A 140 -5.51 4.05 10.31
CA ILE A 140 -5.90 5.09 9.35
C ILE A 140 -6.40 4.46 8.06
N SER A 141 -7.68 4.67 7.76
CA SER A 141 -8.26 4.27 6.48
C SER A 141 -8.03 5.35 5.41
N ILE A 142 -7.36 4.99 4.33
CA ILE A 142 -7.21 5.80 3.13
C ILE A 142 -8.15 5.27 2.06
N SER A 143 -9.10 6.10 1.64
CA SER A 143 -9.99 5.76 0.54
C SER A 143 -9.27 5.83 -0.80
N LYS A 144 -9.73 5.01 -1.75
CA LYS A 144 -9.27 5.03 -3.14
C LYS A 144 -9.42 6.41 -3.77
N SER A 145 -10.52 7.12 -3.49
CA SER A 145 -10.73 8.48 -4.01
C SER A 145 -9.70 9.48 -3.49
N LEU A 146 -9.35 9.40 -2.21
CA LEU A 146 -8.31 10.23 -1.61
C LEU A 146 -6.96 9.91 -2.26
N LEU A 147 -6.57 8.64 -2.31
CA LEU A 147 -5.31 8.21 -2.92
C LEU A 147 -5.18 8.68 -4.38
N LEU A 148 -6.21 8.43 -5.20
CA LEU A 148 -6.21 8.87 -6.61
C LEU A 148 -6.12 10.39 -6.74
N SER A 149 -6.77 11.13 -5.83
CA SER A 149 -6.68 12.59 -5.82
C SER A 149 -5.25 13.05 -5.48
N LEU A 150 -4.57 12.38 -4.55
CA LEU A 150 -3.18 12.69 -4.18
C LEU A 150 -2.21 12.37 -5.31
N LEU A 151 -2.36 11.21 -5.96
CA LEU A 151 -1.57 10.81 -7.13
C LEU A 151 -1.71 11.83 -8.26
N LYS A 152 -2.95 12.18 -8.61
CA LYS A 152 -3.23 13.17 -9.65
C LYS A 152 -2.66 14.54 -9.30
N GLN A 153 -2.68 14.94 -8.02
CA GLN A 153 -2.15 16.22 -7.57
C GLN A 153 -0.61 16.24 -7.63
N LYS A 154 0.05 15.12 -7.28
CA LYS A 154 1.50 14.94 -7.43
C LYS A 154 1.90 15.02 -8.91
N GLU A 155 1.26 14.24 -9.77
CA GLU A 155 1.52 14.25 -11.22
C GLU A 155 1.36 15.65 -11.81
N ALA A 156 0.30 16.37 -11.44
CA ALA A 156 0.07 17.74 -11.92
C ALA A 156 1.16 18.73 -11.47
N ARG A 157 1.67 18.60 -10.23
CA ARG A 157 2.78 19.44 -9.72
C ARG A 157 4.10 19.12 -10.40
N GLU A 158 4.38 17.83 -10.63
CA GLU A 158 5.58 17.37 -11.32
C GLU A 158 5.59 17.83 -12.78
N HIS A 159 4.46 17.69 -13.49
CA HIS A 159 4.32 18.20 -14.85
C HIS A 159 4.47 19.73 -14.95
N ALA A 160 3.88 20.49 -14.02
CA ALA A 160 3.98 21.95 -14.02
C ALA A 160 5.40 22.47 -13.76
N SER A 161 6.23 21.67 -13.08
CA SER A 161 7.62 22.02 -12.74
C SER A 161 8.61 21.69 -13.87
N LEU A 162 8.22 20.85 -14.83
CA LEU A 162 9.02 20.50 -16.03
C LEU A 162 8.78 21.47 -17.21
N GLU A 163 7.74 22.30 -17.14
CA GLU A 163 7.39 23.30 -18.16
C GLU A 163 7.92 24.72 -17.86
N ASN A 164 8.73 24.91 -16.81
CA ASN A 164 9.39 26.19 -16.48
C ASN A 164 10.91 26.15 -16.61
#